data_AF-A0A5D3WFD7-F1
#
_entry.id   AF-A0A5D3WFD7-F1
#
_cell.length_a   1.000
_cell.length_b   1.000
_cell.length_c   1.000
_cell.angle_alpha   90.00
_cell.angle_beta   90.00
_cell.angle_gamma   90.00
#
_symmetry.space_group_name_H-M   'P 1'
#
loop_
_entity.id
_entity.type
_entity.pdbx_description
1 polymer ?
#
loop_
_entity_poly.entity_id
_entity_poly.type
_entity_poly.pdbx_seq_one_letter_code
_entity_poly.pdbx_strand_id
1 'polypeptide(L)'
;MPAVQPAIDLYDVDSRRRLAKMVTRLFDHWQLTVEEQAVLLGLSPKSRTTIARYRRGHPLAARQDLIARVGHLLGIHQALRKIFPHNKELAYRWVSQPNRRFDHRPPLAIMKQGYEGFLTIRRYLDLEAP
;
A
#
# COMPACT_ATOMS: atom_id res chain seq x y z
N MET A 1 -12.76 32.88 -9.20
CA MET A 1 -12.09 32.24 -8.05
C MET A 1 -12.17 30.74 -8.26
N PRO A 2 -11.06 29.99 -8.42
CA PRO A 2 -11.16 28.53 -8.47
C PRO A 2 -11.66 28.06 -7.10
N ALA A 3 -12.66 27.18 -7.09
CA ALA A 3 -13.12 26.55 -5.86
C ALA A 3 -11.92 25.83 -5.21
N VAL A 4 -11.58 26.19 -3.97
CA VAL A 4 -10.63 25.41 -3.18
C VAL A 4 -11.28 24.04 -3.00
N GLN A 5 -10.76 23.04 -3.71
CA GLN A 5 -11.18 21.67 -3.52
C GLN A 5 -10.95 21.36 -2.02
N PRO A 6 -11.98 20.96 -1.25
CA PRO A 6 -11.75 20.66 0.15
C PRO A 6 -10.68 19.57 0.24
N ALA A 7 -9.63 19.82 1.00
CA ALA A 7 -8.58 18.83 1.23
C ALA A 7 -9.26 17.56 1.76
N ILE A 8 -8.96 16.42 1.14
CA ILE A 8 -9.55 15.13 1.54
C ILE A 8 -9.14 14.86 2.99
N ASP A 9 -10.10 14.84 3.91
CA ASP A 9 -9.85 14.45 5.30
C ASP A 9 -9.69 12.93 5.39
N LEU A 10 -8.44 12.46 5.45
CA LEU A 10 -8.15 11.03 5.52
C LEU A 10 -8.62 10.37 6.82
N TYR A 11 -9.04 11.14 7.83
CA TYR A 11 -9.52 10.65 9.13
C TYR A 11 -11.05 10.55 9.20
N ASP A 12 -11.78 11.16 8.27
CA ASP A 12 -13.23 10.99 8.19
C ASP A 12 -13.60 9.52 7.89
N VAL A 13 -14.80 9.11 8.30
CA VAL A 13 -15.25 7.71 8.21
C VAL A 13 -15.30 7.23 6.76
N ASP A 14 -15.80 8.04 5.84
CA ASP A 14 -15.99 7.65 4.44
C ASP A 14 -14.66 7.57 3.70
N SER A 15 -13.73 8.49 3.96
CA SER A 15 -12.36 8.42 3.47
C SER A 15 -11.68 7.15 3.95
N ARG A 16 -11.80 6.80 5.24
CA ARG A 16 -11.24 5.54 5.77
C ARG A 16 -11.89 4.29 5.19
N ARG A 17 -13.19 4.32 4.84
CA ARG A 17 -13.86 3.22 4.12
C ARG A 17 -13.33 3.09 2.69
N ARG A 18 -13.12 4.21 1.99
CA ARG A 18 -12.54 4.22 0.64
C ARG A 18 -11.11 3.68 0.66
N LEU A 19 -10.27 4.15 1.58
CA LEU A 19 -8.90 3.67 1.77
C LEU A 19 -8.85 2.17 2.06
N ALA A 20 -9.74 1.67 2.94
CA ALA A 20 -9.86 0.24 3.23
C ALA A 20 -10.11 -0.58 1.94
N LYS A 21 -11.08 -0.17 1.12
CA LYS A 21 -11.40 -0.85 -0.14
C LYS A 21 -10.25 -0.78 -1.15
N MET A 22 -9.60 0.39 -1.27
CA MET A 22 -8.48 0.59 -2.19
C MET A 22 -7.29 -0.30 -1.82
N VAL A 23 -6.88 -0.29 -0.55
CA VAL A 23 -5.72 -1.07 -0.12
C VAL A 23 -5.98 -2.57 -0.20
N THR A 24 -7.19 -3.05 0.11
CA THR A 24 -7.50 -4.47 -0.02
C THR A 24 -7.51 -4.94 -1.47
N ARG A 25 -7.98 -4.10 -2.41
CA ARG A 25 -7.90 -4.39 -3.85
C ARG A 25 -6.45 -4.40 -4.34
N LEU A 26 -5.62 -3.49 -3.85
CA LEU A 26 -4.19 -3.49 -4.16
C LEU A 26 -3.54 -4.80 -3.70
N PHE A 27 -3.86 -5.25 -2.49
CA PHE A 27 -3.37 -6.53 -1.98
C PHE A 27 -3.82 -7.73 -2.81
N ASP A 28 -5.02 -7.68 -3.40
CA ASP A 28 -5.49 -8.72 -4.33
C ASP A 28 -4.66 -8.73 -5.62
N HIS A 29 -4.37 -7.56 -6.19
CA HIS A 29 -3.50 -7.46 -7.36
C HIS A 29 -2.07 -7.95 -7.09
N TRP A 30 -1.57 -7.71 -5.88
CA TRP A 30 -0.27 -8.22 -5.43
C TRP A 30 -0.31 -9.67 -4.96
N GLN A 31 -1.50 -10.30 -4.95
CA GLN A 31 -1.72 -11.69 -4.54
C GLN A 31 -1.20 -12.00 -3.12
N LEU A 32 -1.33 -11.05 -2.20
CA LEU A 32 -0.80 -11.20 -0.85
C LEU A 32 -1.67 -12.11 0.01
N THR A 33 -1.01 -12.89 0.87
CA THR A 33 -1.71 -13.65 1.91
C THR A 33 -2.32 -12.72 2.96
N VAL A 34 -3.36 -13.18 3.67
CA VAL A 34 -4.02 -12.37 4.73
C VAL A 34 -3.02 -11.95 5.83
N GLU A 35 -2.02 -12.80 6.09
CA GLU A 35 -0.97 -12.52 7.06
C GLU A 35 -0.09 -11.35 6.63
N GLU A 36 0.36 -11.36 5.37
CA GLU A 36 1.17 -10.26 4.81
C GLU A 36 0.39 -8.96 4.75
N GLN A 37 -0.91 -9.02 4.42
CA GLN A 37 -1.79 -7.85 4.47
C GLN A 37 -1.83 -7.26 5.89
N ALA A 38 -1.94 -8.10 6.92
CA ALA A 38 -1.93 -7.64 8.31
C ALA A 38 -0.60 -6.98 8.69
N VAL A 39 0.53 -7.62 8.35
CA VAL A 39 1.88 -7.09 8.63
C VAL A 39 2.10 -5.74 7.96
N LEU A 40 1.74 -5.59 6.68
CA LEU A 40 1.89 -4.33 5.95
C LEU A 40 1.03 -3.19 6.53
N LEU A 41 -0.11 -3.53 7.14
CA LEU A 41 -0.97 -2.57 7.85
C LEU A 41 -0.51 -2.30 9.29
N GLY A 42 0.63 -2.85 9.73
CA GLY A 42 1.13 -2.69 11.10
C GLY A 42 0.24 -3.38 12.14
N LEU A 43 -0.44 -4.46 11.74
CA LEU A 43 -1.29 -5.27 12.60
C LEU A 43 -0.59 -6.58 12.96
N SER A 44 -1.05 -7.25 14.02
CA SER A 44 -0.61 -8.62 14.32
C SER A 44 -0.90 -9.55 13.14
N PRO A 45 0.00 -10.48 12.76
CA PRO A 45 -0.21 -11.49 11.72
C PRO A 45 -1.52 -12.29 11.88
N LYS A 46 -2.02 -12.40 13.12
CA LYS A 46 -3.27 -13.11 13.46
C LYS A 46 -4.55 -12.29 13.22
N SER A 47 -4.45 -11.06 12.71
CA SER A 47 -5.57 -10.10 12.57
C SER A 47 -6.52 -10.37 11.38
N ARG A 48 -6.80 -11.65 11.09
CA ARG A 48 -7.62 -12.07 9.93
C ARG A 48 -9.00 -11.43 9.91
N THR A 49 -9.66 -11.32 11.06
CA THR A 49 -10.98 -10.69 11.20
C THR A 49 -10.97 -9.21 10.86
N THR A 50 -9.90 -8.48 11.24
CA THR A 50 -9.74 -7.07 10.91
C THR A 50 -9.58 -6.88 9.40
N ILE A 51 -8.77 -7.71 8.75
CA ILE A 51 -8.62 -7.70 7.29
C ILE A 51 -9.95 -7.99 6.60
N ALA A 52 -10.70 -8.99 7.07
CA ALA A 52 -12.02 -9.30 6.53
C ALA A 52 -13.01 -8.14 6.66
N ARG A 53 -12.98 -7.39 7.77
CA ARG A 53 -13.80 -6.18 7.96
C ARG A 53 -13.42 -5.08 6.96
N TYR A 54 -12.13 -4.82 6.75
CA TYR A 54 -11.69 -3.83 5.75
C TYR A 54 -12.14 -4.21 4.34
N ARG A 55 -12.05 -5.50 3.97
CA ARG A 55 -12.56 -6.00 2.68
C ARG A 55 -14.06 -5.77 2.49
N ARG A 56 -14.84 -5.88 3.57
CA ARG A 56 -16.28 -5.57 3.58
C ARG A 56 -16.59 -4.06 3.62
N GLY A 57 -15.57 -3.20 3.59
CA GLY A 57 -15.73 -1.76 3.57
C GLY A 57 -16.00 -1.12 4.93
N HIS A 58 -15.63 -1.79 6.03
CA HIS A 58 -15.51 -1.10 7.32
C HIS A 58 -14.34 -0.10 7.27
N PRO A 59 -14.46 1.05 7.95
CA PRO A 59 -13.40 2.04 7.94
C PRO A 59 -12.13 1.48 8.60
N LEU A 60 -10.97 1.88 8.07
CA LEU A 60 -9.70 1.75 8.79
C LEU A 60 -9.80 2.36 10.19
N ALA A 61 -9.07 1.85 11.16
CA ALA A 61 -8.93 2.55 12.44
C ALA A 61 -8.37 3.96 12.22
N ALA A 62 -8.85 4.95 12.97
CA ALA A 62 -8.37 6.34 12.91
C ALA A 62 -7.01 6.48 13.62
N ARG A 63 -6.03 5.66 13.21
CA ARG A 63 -4.64 5.69 13.69
C ARG A 63 -3.75 6.29 12.62
N GLN A 64 -2.96 7.29 12.99
CA GLN A 64 -2.04 7.97 12.08
C GLN A 64 -1.08 7.00 11.37
N ASP A 65 -0.46 6.07 12.10
CA ASP A 65 0.44 5.05 11.53
C ASP A 65 -0.25 4.18 10.46
N LEU A 66 -1.49 3.72 10.71
CA LEU A 66 -2.24 2.90 9.75
C LEU A 66 -2.54 3.67 8.46
N ILE A 67 -3.02 4.91 8.60
CA ILE A 67 -3.34 5.78 7.45
C ILE A 67 -2.06 6.08 6.66
N ALA A 68 -0.95 6.36 7.33
CA ALA A 68 0.33 6.62 6.69
C ALA A 68 0.87 5.40 5.92
N ARG A 69 0.80 4.19 6.50
CA ARG A 69 1.17 2.94 5.80
C ARG A 69 0.34 2.71 4.56
N VAL A 70 -0.98 2.94 4.63
CA VAL A 70 -1.86 2.84 3.46
C VAL A 70 -1.49 3.88 2.41
N GLY A 71 -1.18 5.11 2.82
CA GLY A 71 -0.66 6.15 1.93
C GLY A 71 0.58 5.70 1.17
N HIS A 72 1.57 5.12 1.86
CA HIS A 72 2.79 4.59 1.22
C HIS A 72 2.50 3.45 0.25
N LEU A 73 1.65 2.50 0.63
CA LEU A 73 1.26 1.37 -0.24
C LEU A 73 0.61 1.85 -1.54
N LEU A 74 -0.37 2.75 -1.45
CA LEU A 74 -1.05 3.32 -2.62
C LEU A 74 -0.10 4.19 -3.45
N GLY A 75 0.81 4.90 -2.77
CA GLY A 75 1.87 5.63 -3.43
C GLY A 75 2.80 4.74 -4.23
N ILE A 76 3.27 3.62 -3.65
CA ILE A 76 4.13 2.65 -4.34
C ILE A 76 3.43 2.12 -5.59
N HIS A 77 2.15 1.76 -5.46
CA HIS A 77 1.33 1.39 -6.62
C HIS A 77 1.29 2.49 -7.69
N GLN A 78 1.06 3.74 -7.30
CA GLN A 78 1.04 4.87 -8.24
C GLN A 78 2.37 5.03 -8.99
N ALA A 79 3.50 4.95 -8.28
CA ALA A 79 4.83 5.05 -8.89
C ALA A 79 5.08 3.90 -9.88
N LEU A 80 4.75 2.66 -9.50
CA LEU A 80 4.86 1.50 -10.39
C LEU A 80 3.97 1.63 -11.63
N ARG A 81 2.78 2.22 -11.52
CA ARG A 81 1.91 2.51 -12.67
C ARG A 81 2.49 3.57 -13.61
N LYS A 82 3.32 4.49 -13.12
CA LYS A 82 4.07 5.45 -13.96
C LYS A 82 5.27 4.82 -14.65
N ILE A 83 6.02 3.97 -13.94
CA ILE A 83 7.19 3.27 -14.48
C ILE A 83 6.77 2.24 -15.54
N PHE A 84 5.64 1.54 -15.32
CA PHE A 84 5.11 0.52 -16.23
C PHE A 84 3.73 0.92 -16.78
N PRO A 85 3.62 2.00 -17.58
CA PRO A 85 2.34 2.55 -18.01
C PRO A 85 1.57 1.54 -18.88
N HIS A 86 2.27 0.83 -19.76
CA HIS A 86 1.72 -0.14 -20.72
C HIS A 86 1.76 -1.60 -20.24
N ASN A 87 2.38 -1.89 -19.09
CA ASN A 87 2.48 -3.26 -18.57
C ASN A 87 2.00 -3.35 -17.12
N LYS A 88 0.66 -3.42 -16.95
CA LYS A 88 0.04 -3.48 -15.62
C LYS A 88 0.46 -4.71 -14.83
N GLU A 89 0.61 -5.84 -15.51
CA GLU A 89 0.98 -7.11 -14.86
C GLU A 89 2.37 -7.03 -14.25
N LEU A 90 3.32 -6.42 -14.96
CA LEU A 90 4.65 -6.19 -14.41
C LEU A 90 4.60 -5.25 -13.19
N ALA A 91 3.79 -4.18 -13.24
CA ALA A 91 3.59 -3.29 -12.10
C ALA A 91 3.07 -4.03 -10.86
N TYR A 92 2.24 -5.04 -11.03
CA TYR A 92 1.69 -5.84 -9.93
C TYR A 92 2.65 -6.90 -9.42
N ARG A 93 3.36 -7.59 -10.31
CA ARG A 93 4.32 -8.62 -9.92
C ARG A 93 5.59 -8.03 -9.31
N TRP A 94 5.97 -6.79 -9.64
CA TRP A 94 7.24 -6.20 -9.23
C TRP A 94 7.53 -6.33 -7.72
N VAL A 95 6.52 -6.16 -6.86
CA VAL A 95 6.71 -6.22 -5.40
C VAL A 95 7.11 -7.60 -4.88
N SER A 96 6.75 -8.67 -5.60
CA SER A 96 7.06 -10.06 -5.23
C SER A 96 8.26 -10.63 -5.97
N GLN A 97 8.79 -9.92 -6.98
CA GLN A 97 9.95 -10.36 -7.75
C GLN A 97 11.27 -10.01 -7.07
N PRO A 98 12.28 -10.89 -7.12
CA PRO A 98 13.65 -10.57 -6.72
C PRO A 98 14.15 -9.30 -7.40
N ASN A 99 14.73 -8.38 -6.63
CA ASN A 99 15.27 -7.15 -7.17
C ASN A 99 16.75 -7.02 -6.79
N ARG A 100 17.62 -6.85 -7.81
CA ARG A 100 19.08 -6.74 -7.64
C ARG A 100 19.49 -5.58 -6.73
N ARG A 101 18.71 -4.50 -6.69
CA ARG A 101 18.97 -3.35 -5.82
C ARG A 101 18.80 -3.66 -4.34
N PHE A 102 18.03 -4.69 -4.00
CA PHE A 102 17.71 -5.09 -2.63
C PHE A 102 18.32 -6.44 -2.27
N ASP A 103 19.55 -6.70 -2.72
CA ASP A 103 20.29 -7.96 -2.49
C ASP A 103 19.51 -9.19 -2.97
N HIS A 104 18.88 -9.08 -4.14
CA HIS A 104 18.01 -10.11 -4.72
C HIS A 104 16.78 -10.47 -3.86
N ARG A 105 16.48 -9.69 -2.81
CA ARG A 105 15.23 -9.85 -2.05
C ARG A 105 14.09 -9.15 -2.78
N PRO A 106 12.85 -9.65 -2.65
CA PRO A 106 11.69 -8.96 -3.18
C PRO A 106 11.39 -7.69 -2.37
N PRO A 107 10.95 -6.58 -3.01
CA PRO A 107 10.55 -5.34 -2.34
C PRO A 107 9.54 -5.56 -1.20
N LEU A 108 8.63 -6.53 -1.35
CA LEU A 108 7.69 -6.94 -0.31
C LEU A 108 8.39 -7.41 0.98
N ALA A 109 9.50 -8.13 0.89
CA ALA A 109 10.24 -8.57 2.07
C ALA A 109 10.85 -7.38 2.82
N ILE A 110 11.26 -6.32 2.11
CA ILE A 110 11.77 -5.09 2.71
C ILE A 110 10.64 -4.34 3.41
N MET A 111 9.49 -4.17 2.77
CA MET A 111 8.31 -3.52 3.37
C MET A 111 7.81 -4.24 4.64
N LYS A 112 7.89 -5.57 4.69
CA LYS A 112 7.48 -6.37 5.85
C LYS A 112 8.37 -6.19 7.09
N GLN A 113 9.56 -5.60 6.96
CA GLN A 113 10.45 -5.35 8.10
C GLN A 113 10.00 -4.18 8.98
N GLY A 114 9.12 -3.30 8.48
CA GLY A 114 8.60 -2.19 9.26
C GLY A 114 8.37 -0.93 8.41
N TYR A 115 8.10 0.18 9.09
CA TYR A 115 7.78 1.46 8.43
C TYR A 115 8.91 1.95 7.51
N GLU A 116 10.16 1.85 7.95
CA GLU A 116 11.35 2.21 7.17
C GLU A 116 11.48 1.44 5.84
N GLY A 117 10.95 0.22 5.78
CA GLY A 117 10.90 -0.56 4.56
C GLY A 117 10.06 0.12 3.47
N PHE A 118 8.93 0.72 3.85
CA PHE A 118 8.10 1.49 2.92
C PHE A 118 8.84 2.72 2.40
N LEU A 119 9.50 3.47 3.29
CA LEU A 119 10.26 4.66 2.91
C LEU A 119 11.40 4.32 1.95
N THR A 120 12.10 3.21 2.19
CA THR A 120 13.16 2.70 1.33
C THR A 120 12.65 2.41 -0.08
N ILE A 121 11.56 1.64 -0.20
CA ILE A 121 10.97 1.33 -1.51
C ILE A 121 10.41 2.58 -2.18
N ARG A 122 9.77 3.47 -1.42
CA ARG A 122 9.21 4.71 -1.95
C ARG A 122 10.28 5.61 -2.55
N ARG A 123 11.36 5.86 -1.79
CA ARG A 123 12.50 6.66 -2.26
C ARG A 123 13.14 6.06 -3.51
N TYR A 124 13.29 4.74 -3.56
CA TYR A 124 13.81 4.07 -4.75
C TYR A 124 12.90 4.33 -5.96
N LEU A 125 11.59 4.11 -5.84
CA LEU A 125 10.66 4.30 -6.96
C LEU A 125 10.50 5.76 -7.38
N ASP A 126 10.61 6.71 -6.45
CA ASP A 126 10.55 8.15 -6.77
C ASP A 126 11.78 8.61 -7.58
N LEU A 127 12.93 7.92 -7.47
CA LEU A 127 14.12 8.18 -8.30
C LEU A 127 14.02 7.51 -9.68
N GLU A 128 13.28 6.42 -9.80
CA GLU A 128 13.10 5.66 -11.06
C GLU A 128 11.91 6.14 -11.89
N ALA A 129 10.91 6.76 -11.25
CA ALA A 129 9.74 7.28 -11.93
C ALA A 129 10.10 8.54 -12.75
N PRO A 130 9.63 8.65 -14.00
CA PRO A 130 9.87 9.81 -14.85
C PRO A 130 9.07 11.06 -14.42
#